data_AF-A0A5M6CQP5-F1
#
_entry.id   AF-A0A5M6CQP5-F1
#
_cell.length_a   1.000
_cell.length_b   1.000
_cell.length_c   1.000
_cell.angle_alpha   90.00
_cell.angle_beta   90.00
_cell.angle_gamma   90.00
#
_symmetry.space_group_name_H-M   'P 1'
#
loop_
_entity.id
_entity.type
_entity.pdbx_description
1 polymer ?
#
loop_
_entity_poly.entity_id
_entity_poly.type
_entity_poly.pdbx_seq_one_letter_code
_entity_poly.pdbx_strand_id
1 'polypeptide(L)'
;MKQQNKLPEIPNQNEVDDREHIKSESDKYDAHVNFYYTNIINSLVLFTFNAEQLDKMTPVLIDPLTELYEELQYAFTPVSFETVFRKNLIDLKFREDLLNFKSKVEEMPNEIWDWEFINENKKWKQLRTYADELLSKIGVSSRTYNDEFTTIILNTGEIIKSGKKS
;
A
#
# COMPACT_ATOMS: atom_id res chain seq x y z
N MET A 1 55.74 -27.96 -11.89
CA MET A 1 54.43 -27.48 -11.41
C MET A 1 54.62 -26.05 -10.92
N LYS A 2 54.07 -25.04 -11.62
CA LYS A 2 54.12 -23.64 -11.18
C LYS A 2 52.76 -23.29 -10.59
N GLN A 3 52.72 -22.97 -9.29
CA GLN A 3 51.54 -22.39 -8.65
C GLN A 3 51.38 -20.96 -9.15
N GLN A 4 50.20 -20.63 -9.70
CA GLN A 4 49.83 -19.25 -10.01
C GLN A 4 49.33 -18.60 -8.72
N ASN A 5 50.05 -17.57 -8.26
CA ASN A 5 49.57 -16.65 -7.23
C ASN A 5 48.38 -15.87 -7.79
N LYS A 6 47.16 -16.13 -7.28
CA LYS A 6 46.01 -15.24 -7.47
C LYS A 6 46.24 -14.01 -6.58
N LEU A 7 46.38 -12.83 -7.19
CA LEU A 7 46.30 -11.56 -6.45
C LEU A 7 44.91 -11.42 -5.81
N PRO A 8 44.79 -10.79 -4.63
CA PRO A 8 43.50 -10.45 -4.07
C PRO A 8 42.80 -9.45 -4.98
N GLU A 9 41.59 -9.79 -5.42
CA GLU A 9 40.70 -8.85 -6.12
C GLU A 9 40.37 -7.71 -5.15
N ILE A 10 40.89 -6.51 -5.45
CA ILE A 10 40.54 -5.29 -4.74
C ILE A 10 39.14 -4.89 -5.23
N PRO A 11 38.13 -4.79 -4.34
CA PRO A 11 36.80 -4.35 -4.75
C PRO A 11 36.89 -2.97 -5.40
N ASN A 12 36.26 -2.82 -6.56
CA ASN A 12 36.20 -1.56 -7.30
C ASN A 12 35.54 -0.50 -6.39
N GLN A 13 36.24 0.60 -6.08
CA GLN A 13 35.77 1.62 -5.12
C GLN A 13 34.41 2.21 -5.50
N ASN A 14 34.07 2.25 -6.79
CA ASN A 14 32.77 2.70 -7.28
C ASN A 14 31.62 1.75 -6.87
N GLU A 15 31.86 0.43 -6.78
CA GLU A 15 30.83 -0.52 -6.33
C GLU A 15 30.57 -0.44 -4.82
N VAL A 16 31.54 0.02 -4.04
CA VAL A 16 31.39 0.16 -2.58
C VAL A 16 30.53 1.39 -2.26
N ASP A 17 30.76 2.49 -2.97
CA ASP A 17 29.98 3.74 -2.84
C ASP A 17 28.52 3.53 -3.26
N ASP A 18 28.27 2.88 -4.39
CA ASP A 18 26.91 2.57 -4.85
C ASP A 18 26.15 1.65 -3.87
N ARG A 19 26.81 0.65 -3.29
CA ARG A 19 26.19 -0.27 -2.31
C ARG A 19 25.86 0.42 -0.99
N GLU A 20 26.73 1.30 -0.52
CA GLU A 20 26.47 2.10 0.69
C GLU A 20 25.35 3.11 0.44
N HIS A 21 25.30 3.72 -0.75
CA HIS A 21 24.21 4.62 -1.14
C HIS A 21 22.86 3.89 -1.19
N ILE A 22 22.78 2.77 -1.91
CA ILE A 22 21.57 1.92 -2.03
C ILE A 22 21.11 1.43 -0.65
N LYS A 23 22.04 1.04 0.22
CA LYS A 23 21.72 0.63 1.60
C LYS A 23 21.14 1.80 2.40
N SER A 24 21.73 2.99 2.29
CA SER A 24 21.26 4.19 2.97
C SER A 24 19.87 4.63 2.51
N GLU A 25 19.52 4.44 1.23
CA GLU A 25 18.18 4.69 0.70
C GLU A 25 17.18 3.64 1.17
N SER A 26 17.55 2.35 1.13
CA SER A 26 16.70 1.28 1.65
C SER A 26 16.40 1.47 3.15
N ASP A 27 17.37 1.91 3.94
CA ASP A 27 17.19 2.17 5.38
C ASP A 27 16.21 3.34 5.63
N LYS A 28 16.20 4.36 4.75
CA LYS A 28 15.21 5.46 4.82
C LYS A 28 13.79 4.97 4.53
N TYR A 29 13.61 4.14 3.49
CA TYR A 29 12.30 3.59 3.18
C TYR A 29 11.82 2.60 4.26
N ASP A 30 12.72 1.77 4.79
CA ASP A 30 12.42 0.84 5.87
C ASP A 30 11.90 1.54 7.13
N ALA A 31 12.32 2.78 7.40
CA ALA A 31 11.82 3.57 8.53
C ALA A 31 10.30 3.80 8.47
N HIS A 32 9.75 3.87 7.25
CA HIS A 32 8.34 4.16 7.00
C HIS A 32 7.50 2.89 6.74
N VAL A 33 8.04 1.69 6.99
CA VAL A 33 7.37 0.42 6.66
C VAL A 33 5.97 0.28 7.28
N ASN A 34 5.75 0.81 8.49
CA ASN A 34 4.43 0.75 9.13
C ASN A 34 3.38 1.60 8.39
N PHE A 35 3.80 2.73 7.83
CA PHE A 35 2.94 3.55 6.99
C PHE A 35 2.62 2.81 5.68
N TYR A 36 3.61 2.20 5.02
CA TYR A 36 3.38 1.42 3.81
C TYR A 36 2.46 0.23 4.03
N TYR A 37 2.66 -0.50 5.13
CA TYR A 37 1.75 -1.58 5.54
C TYR A 37 0.33 -1.04 5.76
N THR A 38 0.20 0.09 6.45
CA THR A 38 -1.10 0.71 6.71
C THR A 38 -1.82 1.08 5.41
N ASN A 39 -1.11 1.61 4.40
CA ASN A 39 -1.72 1.95 3.11
C ASN A 39 -2.23 0.70 2.38
N ILE A 40 -1.47 -0.41 2.40
CA ILE A 40 -1.95 -1.68 1.83
C ILE A 40 -3.23 -2.14 2.55
N ILE A 41 -3.24 -2.15 3.89
CA ILE A 41 -4.41 -2.58 4.65
C ILE A 41 -5.59 -1.64 4.42
N ASN A 42 -5.38 -0.32 4.46
CA ASN A 42 -6.42 0.67 4.24
C ASN A 42 -7.01 0.55 2.84
N SER A 43 -6.20 0.37 1.81
CA SER A 43 -6.71 0.16 0.44
C SER A 43 -7.68 -1.01 0.40
N LEU A 44 -7.32 -2.17 0.95
CA LEU A 44 -8.21 -3.34 1.04
C LEU A 44 -9.46 -3.05 1.88
N VAL A 45 -9.32 -2.40 3.04
CA VAL A 45 -10.44 -2.06 3.91
C VAL A 45 -11.45 -1.18 3.20
N LEU A 46 -11.01 -0.14 2.48
CA LEU A 46 -11.91 0.73 1.75
C LEU A 46 -12.67 -0.03 0.65
N PHE A 47 -12.04 -1.00 -0.03
CA PHE A 47 -12.76 -1.87 -0.98
C PHE A 47 -13.75 -2.84 -0.32
N THR A 48 -13.71 -3.02 1.00
CA THR A 48 -14.73 -3.80 1.74
C THR A 48 -16.02 -3.00 1.96
N PHE A 49 -15.98 -1.68 1.76
CA PHE A 49 -17.10 -0.80 2.06
C PHE A 49 -18.20 -0.85 0.99
N ASN A 50 -19.43 -0.60 1.45
CA ASN A 50 -20.55 -0.26 0.59
C ASN A 50 -20.60 1.28 0.36
N ALA A 51 -21.51 1.75 -0.48
CA ALA A 51 -21.64 3.18 -0.78
C ALA A 51 -21.84 4.04 0.48
N GLU A 52 -22.70 3.61 1.41
CA GLU A 52 -22.98 4.35 2.65
C GLU A 52 -21.75 4.44 3.56
N GLN A 53 -20.95 3.38 3.61
CA GLN A 53 -19.71 3.33 4.40
C GLN A 53 -18.62 4.21 3.77
N LEU A 54 -18.50 4.23 2.43
CA LEU A 54 -17.58 5.14 1.73
C LEU A 54 -18.00 6.60 1.90
N ASP A 55 -19.30 6.91 1.80
CA ASP A 55 -19.81 8.27 2.02
C ASP A 55 -19.48 8.81 3.43
N LYS A 56 -19.55 7.94 4.45
CA LYS A 56 -19.13 8.27 5.82
C LYS A 56 -17.64 8.58 5.95
N MET A 57 -16.82 8.21 4.97
CA MET A 57 -15.39 8.54 4.95
C MET A 57 -15.12 9.96 4.43
N THR A 58 -16.10 10.68 3.88
CA THR A 58 -15.93 12.05 3.35
C THR A 58 -15.20 13.03 4.28
N PRO A 59 -15.37 13.00 5.62
CA PRO A 59 -14.62 13.88 6.52
C PRO A 59 -13.11 13.60 6.59
N VAL A 60 -12.70 12.40 6.17
CA VAL A 60 -11.32 11.90 6.20
C VAL A 60 -10.73 11.86 4.78
N LEU A 61 -11.53 11.38 3.83
CA LEU A 61 -11.24 11.26 2.40
C LEU A 61 -12.08 12.30 1.68
N ILE A 62 -11.48 13.38 1.20
CA ILE A 62 -12.17 14.55 0.61
C ILE A 62 -13.12 14.11 -0.52
N ASP A 63 -12.67 13.19 -1.37
CA ASP A 63 -13.47 12.49 -2.36
C ASP A 63 -13.24 10.97 -2.22
N PRO A 64 -14.14 10.23 -1.54
CA PRO A 64 -13.90 8.83 -1.21
C PRO A 64 -13.66 7.91 -2.41
N LEU A 65 -14.25 8.17 -3.58
CA LEU A 65 -14.06 7.30 -4.76
C LEU A 65 -12.72 7.58 -5.44
N THR A 66 -12.36 8.86 -5.58
CA THR A 66 -11.05 9.25 -6.09
C THR A 66 -9.95 8.75 -5.15
N GLU A 67 -10.09 8.99 -3.84
CA GLU A 67 -9.10 8.58 -2.85
C GLU A 67 -9.00 7.05 -2.72
N LEU A 68 -10.11 6.30 -2.86
CA LEU A 68 -10.07 4.83 -2.92
C LEU A 68 -9.13 4.34 -4.03
N TYR A 69 -9.16 4.96 -5.21
CA TYR A 69 -8.28 4.62 -6.31
C TYR A 69 -6.83 5.09 -6.07
N GLU A 70 -6.64 6.31 -5.58
CA GLU A 70 -5.31 6.87 -5.33
C GLU A 70 -4.57 6.14 -4.19
N GLU A 71 -5.25 5.83 -3.09
CA GLU A 71 -4.73 5.01 -1.98
C GLU A 71 -4.25 3.65 -2.49
N LEU A 72 -5.04 3.01 -3.37
CA LEU A 72 -4.62 1.76 -4.02
C LEU A 72 -3.36 1.95 -4.86
N GLN A 73 -3.29 2.98 -5.71
CA GLN A 73 -2.12 3.21 -6.55
C GLN A 73 -0.87 3.48 -5.70
N TYR A 74 -1.00 4.26 -4.63
CA TYR A 74 0.10 4.56 -3.72
C TYR A 74 0.60 3.32 -2.96
N ALA A 75 -0.32 2.53 -2.40
CA ALA A 75 -0.03 1.32 -1.64
C ALA A 75 0.75 0.28 -2.45
N PHE A 76 0.53 0.26 -3.77
CA PHE A 76 1.15 -0.70 -4.69
C PHE A 76 2.30 -0.13 -5.53
N THR A 77 2.82 1.06 -5.18
CA THR A 77 4.11 1.51 -5.72
C THR A 77 5.21 0.51 -5.36
N PRO A 78 6.22 0.28 -6.23
CA PRO A 78 7.26 -0.72 -5.97
C PRO A 78 7.97 -0.52 -4.63
N VAL A 79 8.22 0.72 -4.24
CA VAL A 79 8.89 1.05 -2.97
C VAL A 79 8.01 0.66 -1.78
N SER A 80 6.76 1.12 -1.74
CA SER A 80 5.84 0.81 -0.63
C SER A 80 5.59 -0.69 -0.52
N PHE A 81 5.25 -1.31 -1.65
CA PHE A 81 4.84 -2.71 -1.70
C PHE A 81 5.97 -3.67 -1.34
N GLU A 82 7.14 -3.55 -1.98
CA GLU A 82 8.26 -4.47 -1.74
C GLU A 82 8.87 -4.30 -0.35
N THR A 83 8.83 -3.09 0.22
CA THR A 83 9.33 -2.83 1.57
C THR A 83 8.53 -3.61 2.62
N VAL A 84 7.22 -3.73 2.47
CA VAL A 84 6.37 -4.49 3.41
C VAL A 84 6.73 -5.99 3.44
N PHE A 85 7.02 -6.59 2.28
CA PHE A 85 7.48 -7.99 2.21
C PHE A 85 8.92 -8.16 2.69
N ARG A 86 9.83 -7.26 2.30
CA ARG A 86 11.23 -7.28 2.77
C ARG A 86 11.32 -7.23 4.29
N LYS A 87 10.40 -6.51 4.95
CA LYS A 87 10.30 -6.41 6.42
C LYS A 87 9.42 -7.48 7.06
N ASN A 88 8.89 -8.42 6.29
CA ASN A 88 8.05 -9.53 6.75
C ASN A 88 6.79 -9.08 7.52
N LEU A 89 6.23 -7.90 7.21
CA LEU A 89 4.95 -7.48 7.78
C LEU A 89 3.76 -8.21 7.12
N ILE A 90 3.94 -8.63 5.86
CA ILE A 90 3.05 -9.55 5.16
C ILE A 90 3.89 -10.71 4.64
N ASP A 91 3.40 -11.94 4.79
CA ASP A 91 4.05 -13.15 4.28
C ASP A 91 4.11 -13.10 2.74
N LEU A 92 5.28 -13.39 2.18
CA LEU A 92 5.55 -13.36 0.73
C LEU A 92 4.57 -14.22 -0.08
N LYS A 93 4.01 -15.28 0.50
CA LYS A 93 3.00 -16.12 -0.17
C LYS A 93 1.74 -15.35 -0.60
N PHE A 94 1.46 -14.20 0.02
CA PHE A 94 0.30 -13.36 -0.30
C PHE A 94 0.60 -12.29 -1.35
N ARG A 95 1.85 -12.17 -1.81
CA ARG A 95 2.27 -11.14 -2.77
C ARG A 95 1.48 -11.21 -4.08
N GLU A 96 1.34 -12.40 -4.64
CA GLU A 96 0.60 -12.59 -5.90
C GLU A 96 -0.90 -12.33 -5.72
N ASP A 97 -1.49 -12.79 -4.61
CA ASP A 97 -2.89 -12.53 -4.25
C ASP A 97 -3.20 -11.02 -4.19
N LEU A 98 -2.29 -10.22 -3.61
CA LEU A 98 -2.41 -8.75 -3.55
C LEU A 98 -2.23 -8.09 -4.92
N LEU A 99 -1.26 -8.52 -5.73
CA LEU A 99 -1.09 -7.99 -7.10
C LEU A 99 -2.29 -8.32 -7.99
N ASN A 100 -2.86 -9.51 -7.83
CA ASN A 100 -4.08 -9.92 -8.52
C ASN A 100 -5.28 -9.07 -8.10
N PHE A 101 -5.36 -8.67 -6.83
CA PHE A 101 -6.38 -7.73 -6.37
C PHE A 101 -6.25 -6.38 -7.07
N LYS A 102 -5.05 -5.79 -7.08
CA LYS A 102 -4.79 -4.54 -7.81
C LYS A 102 -5.20 -4.65 -9.28
N SER A 103 -4.78 -5.70 -9.98
CA SER A 103 -5.13 -5.92 -11.40
C SER A 103 -6.63 -5.95 -11.62
N LYS A 104 -7.39 -6.63 -10.73
CA LYS A 104 -8.86 -6.70 -10.84
C LYS A 104 -9.53 -5.34 -10.66
N VAL A 105 -8.98 -4.46 -9.83
CA VAL A 105 -9.46 -3.09 -9.70
C VAL A 105 -9.14 -2.29 -10.97
N GLU A 106 -7.93 -2.40 -11.51
CA GLU A 106 -7.53 -1.68 -12.72
C GLU A 106 -8.29 -2.15 -13.98
N GLU A 107 -8.78 -3.39 -13.99
CA GLU A 107 -9.63 -3.95 -15.03
C GLU A 107 -11.12 -3.57 -14.88
N MET A 108 -11.48 -2.75 -13.88
CA MET A 108 -12.83 -2.23 -13.76
C MET A 108 -13.09 -1.19 -14.85
N PRO A 109 -14.21 -1.30 -15.58
CA PRO A 109 -14.63 -0.27 -16.53
C PRO A 109 -14.87 1.05 -15.80
N ASN A 110 -14.48 2.17 -16.40
CA ASN A 110 -14.65 3.50 -15.80
C ASN A 110 -16.13 3.83 -15.53
N GLU A 111 -17.04 3.28 -16.32
CA GLU A 111 -18.48 3.52 -16.23
C GLU A 111 -19.09 2.99 -14.93
N ILE A 112 -18.41 2.06 -14.24
CA ILE A 112 -18.91 1.49 -12.98
C ILE A 112 -18.29 2.15 -11.75
N TRP A 113 -17.46 3.19 -11.92
CA TRP A 113 -16.88 3.98 -10.82
C TRP A 113 -17.80 5.11 -10.33
N ASP A 114 -19.11 4.95 -10.47
CA ASP A 114 -20.11 5.87 -9.94
C ASP A 114 -20.82 5.24 -8.71
N TRP A 115 -21.30 6.10 -7.82
CA TRP A 115 -21.96 5.76 -6.55
C TRP A 115 -23.12 4.78 -6.73
N GLU A 116 -23.89 4.92 -7.81
CA GLU A 116 -25.03 4.03 -8.11
C GLU A 116 -24.63 2.57 -8.35
N PHE A 117 -23.38 2.32 -8.76
CA PHE A 117 -22.88 0.99 -9.10
C PHE A 117 -22.19 0.28 -7.93
N ILE A 118 -21.71 1.00 -6.92
CA ILE A 118 -20.93 0.45 -5.79
C ILE A 118 -21.68 -0.69 -5.10
N ASN A 119 -22.99 -0.52 -4.88
CA ASN A 119 -23.79 -1.51 -4.17
C ASN A 119 -24.37 -2.58 -5.08
N GLU A 120 -24.63 -2.26 -6.36
CA GLU A 120 -25.42 -3.12 -7.24
C GLU A 120 -24.58 -3.94 -8.22
N ASN A 121 -23.49 -3.36 -8.72
CA ASN A 121 -22.68 -3.96 -9.76
C ASN A 121 -21.97 -5.22 -9.26
N LYS A 122 -22.02 -6.27 -10.08
CA LYS A 122 -21.41 -7.57 -9.75
C LYS A 122 -19.90 -7.48 -9.54
N LYS A 123 -19.17 -6.66 -10.30
CA LYS A 123 -17.72 -6.50 -10.13
C LYS A 123 -17.37 -5.88 -8.79
N TRP A 124 -18.10 -4.84 -8.37
CA TRP A 124 -17.95 -4.25 -7.03
C TRP A 124 -18.22 -5.26 -5.92
N LYS A 125 -19.31 -6.04 -6.03
CA LYS A 125 -19.61 -7.11 -5.05
C LYS A 125 -18.49 -8.14 -4.97
N GLN A 126 -17.95 -8.57 -6.12
CA GLN A 126 -16.85 -9.53 -6.18
C GLN A 126 -15.55 -8.98 -5.58
N LEU A 127 -15.21 -7.73 -5.88
CA LEU A 127 -14.03 -7.07 -5.30
C LEU A 127 -14.16 -6.89 -3.80
N ARG A 128 -15.36 -6.53 -3.31
CA ARG A 128 -15.65 -6.41 -1.89
C ARG A 128 -15.40 -7.72 -1.16
N THR A 129 -15.97 -8.81 -1.67
CA THR A 129 -15.73 -10.15 -1.11
C THR A 129 -14.25 -10.53 -1.18
N TYR A 130 -13.60 -10.25 -2.30
CA TYR A 130 -12.19 -10.63 -2.46
C TYR A 130 -11.26 -9.85 -1.52
N ALA A 131 -11.50 -8.54 -1.33
CA ALA A 131 -10.76 -7.72 -0.37
C ALA A 131 -10.94 -8.24 1.07
N ASP A 132 -12.17 -8.60 1.44
CA ASP A 132 -12.50 -9.16 2.75
C ASP A 132 -11.80 -10.52 3.01
N GLU A 133 -11.79 -11.39 2.01
CA GLU A 133 -11.06 -12.66 2.06
C GLU A 133 -9.55 -12.45 2.17
N LEU A 134 -8.98 -11.49 1.43
CA LEU A 134 -7.56 -11.18 1.49
C LEU A 134 -7.16 -10.66 2.86
N LEU A 135 -7.90 -9.70 3.42
CA LEU A 135 -7.67 -9.21 4.77
C LEU A 135 -7.68 -10.34 5.80
N SER A 136 -8.63 -11.26 5.67
CA SER A 136 -8.72 -12.44 6.53
C SER A 136 -7.52 -13.38 6.36
N LYS A 137 -7.08 -13.65 5.13
CA LYS A 137 -5.92 -14.50 4.83
C LYS A 137 -4.63 -13.94 5.41
N ILE A 138 -4.42 -12.62 5.31
CA ILE A 138 -3.22 -11.95 5.84
C ILE A 138 -3.29 -11.70 7.35
N GLY A 139 -4.39 -12.10 8.02
CA GLY A 139 -4.53 -12.04 9.47
C GLY A 139 -5.04 -10.70 10.01
N VAL A 140 -5.60 -9.83 9.17
CA VAL A 140 -6.26 -8.59 9.60
C VAL A 140 -7.74 -8.87 9.87
N SER A 141 -8.15 -8.80 11.13
CA SER A 141 -9.54 -9.02 11.54
C SER A 141 -10.40 -7.75 11.50
N SER A 142 -9.78 -6.57 11.57
CA SER A 142 -10.49 -5.29 11.52
C SER A 142 -10.90 -4.92 10.09
N ARG A 143 -12.03 -4.22 9.97
CA ARG A 143 -12.49 -3.55 8.74
C ARG A 143 -12.64 -2.05 8.97
N THR A 144 -11.86 -1.51 9.90
CA THR A 144 -11.83 -0.09 10.21
C THR A 144 -10.65 0.54 9.53
N TYR A 145 -10.89 1.62 8.80
CA TYR A 145 -9.83 2.42 8.19
C TYR A 145 -8.92 2.98 9.29
N ASN A 146 -7.61 2.82 9.13
CA ASN A 146 -6.61 3.35 10.06
C ASN A 146 -6.17 4.73 9.60
N ASP A 147 -6.67 5.76 10.26
CA ASP A 147 -6.37 7.16 9.98
C ASP A 147 -5.23 7.71 10.86
N GLU A 148 -4.45 6.86 11.54
CA GLU A 148 -3.42 7.29 12.49
C GLU A 148 -2.29 8.10 11.83
N PHE A 149 -2.05 7.94 10.53
CA PHE A 149 -1.06 8.72 9.76
C PHE A 149 -1.69 9.92 9.02
N THR A 150 -3.01 10.06 9.07
CA THR A 150 -3.75 11.12 8.37
C THR A 150 -3.70 12.42 9.16
N THR A 151 -3.36 13.52 8.49
CA THR A 151 -3.43 14.89 9.04
C THR A 151 -4.59 15.62 8.36
N ILE A 152 -5.52 16.15 9.16
CA ILE A 152 -6.69 16.87 8.66
C ILE A 152 -6.50 18.35 8.94
N ILE A 153 -6.48 19.16 7.89
CA ILE A 153 -6.31 20.61 7.93
C ILE A 153 -7.53 21.26 7.29
N LEU A 154 -8.18 22.17 8.00
CA LEU A 154 -9.28 22.96 7.45
C LEU A 154 -8.79 23.95 6.41
N ASN A 155 -9.71 24.43 5.56
CA ASN A 155 -9.45 25.53 4.63
C ASN A 155 -9.01 26.84 5.33
N THR A 156 -9.24 26.95 6.65
CA THR A 156 -8.75 28.04 7.50
C THR A 156 -7.27 27.91 7.89
N GLY A 157 -6.63 26.77 7.58
CA GLY A 157 -5.29 26.41 8.04
C GLY A 157 -5.26 25.76 9.43
N GLU A 158 -6.41 25.57 10.08
CA GLU A 158 -6.51 24.93 11.39
C GLU A 158 -6.32 23.41 11.28
N ILE A 159 -5.44 22.85 12.11
CA ILE A 159 -5.20 21.40 12.19
C ILE A 159 -6.24 20.79 13.13
N ILE A 160 -7.16 19.99 12.59
CA ILE A 160 -8.15 19.23 13.38
C ILE A 160 -7.54 17.95 13.94
N LYS A 161 -6.66 17.32 13.15
CA LYS A 161 -5.98 16.08 13.52
C LYS A 161 -4.56 16.08 12.97
N SER A 162 -3.60 15.67 13.79
CA SER A 162 -2.22 15.45 13.35
C SER A 162 -1.94 13.95 13.34
N GLY A 163 -1.48 13.45 12.20
CA GLY A 163 -1.05 12.06 12.05
C GLY A 163 0.25 11.77 12.79
N LYS A 164 0.48 10.49 13.10
CA LYS A 164 1.77 9.99 13.58
C LYS A 164 2.84 10.28 12.54
N LYS A 165 4.02 10.67 13.00
CA LYS A 165 5.19 10.76 12.12
C LYS A 165 5.63 9.34 11.76
N SER A 166 5.59 9.04 10.48
CA SER A 166 6.20 7.86 9.87
C SER A 166 7.71 7.95 9.91
#